data_AF-A0AAW1QCU6-F1
#
_entry.id   AF-A0AAW1QCU6-F1
#
_cell.length_a   1.000
_cell.length_b   1.000
_cell.length_c   1.000
_cell.angle_alpha   90.00
_cell.angle_beta   90.00
_cell.angle_gamma   90.00
#
_symmetry.space_group_name_H-M   'P 1'
#
loop_
_entity.id
_entity.type
_entity.pdbx_description
1 polymer ?
#
loop_
_entity_poly.entity_id
_entity_poly.type
_entity_poly.pdbx_seq_one_letter_code
_entity_poly.pdbx_strand_id
1 'polypeptide(L)'
;MAALRPGISSFLEAGLGVEACFSGRASFSNGAHVHSSDTPSARHQRRHSTASLDPLSQLPRNLNSLGCLASPCLRRQSLHSRARCRPQQAAASEETSSSSAPLAIYAQRDSTLPAFAAAAQRLESLLSRVGDGEEEFVNSMLSEEEPILKLAADMFGCGCVAFTCWAFCAFCHIDPLGGASMSVSSLKAAGLGLAVALPLVAASAVARQPWARGIIPELEDVWQEQVQDLKPAVCNMSAQQAQLFAACETVASLLLLLPMATGGLQLSFRLYISHLETMGFHVPALTAKVLALGLVCFCMYTNTLFSSYASEEELETVSTAVSNSERYYVLQHGREEGMVKYFAFNHVVATWLRRRKVASQVAAHWVAHRWLLLGFLWYLTGDLACPVASALALSSFEIHHLHQDLQPRKRTPKSG
;
A
#
# COMPACT_ATOMS: atom_id res chain seq x y z
N MET A 1 -6.58 8.09 -30.25
CA MET A 1 -5.90 8.33 -28.96
C MET A 1 -6.17 9.71 -28.35
N ALA A 2 -6.46 10.77 -29.13
CA ALA A 2 -6.81 12.08 -28.57
C ALA A 2 -8.17 12.15 -27.81
N ALA A 3 -9.07 11.19 -28.04
CA ALA A 3 -10.41 11.17 -27.44
C ALA A 3 -10.52 10.54 -26.03
N LEU A 4 -9.46 9.88 -25.53
CA LEU A 4 -9.47 9.22 -24.20
C LEU A 4 -8.88 10.09 -23.08
N ARG A 5 -8.25 11.22 -23.43
CA ARG A 5 -7.57 12.11 -22.47
C ARG A 5 -8.52 12.80 -21.47
N PRO A 6 -9.72 13.31 -21.84
CA PRO A 6 -10.58 14.01 -20.89
C PRO A 6 -11.33 13.08 -19.92
N GLY A 7 -11.57 11.82 -20.27
CA GLY A 7 -12.24 10.85 -19.37
C GLY A 7 -11.34 10.34 -18.24
N ILE A 8 -10.02 10.31 -18.46
CA ILE A 8 -9.04 9.86 -17.48
C ILE A 8 -8.74 10.96 -16.45
N SER A 9 -8.70 12.23 -16.87
CA SER A 9 -8.56 13.35 -15.93
C SER A 9 -9.77 13.46 -15.02
N SER A 10 -10.99 13.31 -15.52
CA SER A 10 -12.21 13.35 -14.68
C SER A 10 -12.32 12.18 -13.70
N PHE A 11 -11.83 10.99 -14.06
CA PHE A 11 -11.83 9.83 -13.16
C PHE A 11 -10.78 9.99 -12.05
N LEU A 12 -9.61 10.55 -12.37
CA LEU A 12 -8.55 10.86 -11.40
C LEU A 12 -8.91 12.08 -10.52
N GLU A 13 -9.54 13.11 -11.08
CA GLU A 13 -10.06 14.26 -10.34
C GLU A 13 -11.25 13.89 -9.44
N ALA A 14 -12.10 12.93 -9.83
CA ALA A 14 -13.16 12.43 -8.95
C ALA A 14 -12.60 11.61 -7.77
N GLY A 15 -11.47 10.91 -7.96
CA GLY A 15 -10.76 10.21 -6.89
C GLY A 15 -9.96 11.12 -5.96
N LEU A 16 -9.35 12.19 -6.51
CA LEU A 16 -8.54 13.17 -5.75
C LEU A 16 -9.37 14.34 -5.19
N GLY A 17 -10.52 14.66 -5.78
CA GLY A 17 -11.40 15.78 -5.42
C GLY A 17 -12.14 15.60 -4.10
N VAL A 18 -12.17 14.38 -3.54
CA VAL A 18 -12.74 14.11 -2.21
C VAL A 18 -11.87 14.72 -1.09
N GLU A 19 -10.59 15.03 -1.35
CA GLU A 19 -9.71 15.69 -0.37
C GLU A 19 -10.06 17.17 -0.14
N ALA A 20 -10.71 17.86 -1.10
CA ALA A 20 -11.05 19.28 -0.96
C ALA A 20 -12.16 19.54 0.09
N CYS A 21 -12.95 18.53 0.46
CA CYS A 21 -14.01 18.66 1.46
C CYS A 21 -13.57 18.35 2.91
N PHE A 22 -12.40 17.71 3.11
CA PHE A 22 -11.94 17.31 4.46
C PHE A 22 -10.82 18.18 5.04
N SER A 23 -10.31 19.18 4.30
CA SER A 23 -9.38 20.19 4.82
C SER A 23 -10.11 21.39 5.47
N GLY A 24 -11.03 21.08 6.39
CA GLY A 24 -11.66 22.07 7.26
C GLY A 24 -10.75 22.41 8.44
N ARG A 25 -10.01 23.51 8.34
CA ARG A 25 -9.21 24.15 9.40
C ARG A 25 -9.94 24.18 10.76
N ALA A 26 -9.46 23.41 11.74
CA ALA A 26 -9.72 23.67 13.15
C ALA A 26 -8.48 24.35 13.76
N SER A 27 -8.52 25.68 13.88
CA SER A 27 -7.55 26.45 14.67
C SER A 27 -7.87 26.27 16.16
N PHE A 28 -7.05 25.53 16.89
CA PHE A 28 -7.01 25.60 18.35
C PHE A 28 -5.89 26.56 18.76
N SER A 29 -6.27 27.69 19.34
CA SER A 29 -5.35 28.66 19.94
C SER A 29 -4.93 28.19 21.33
N ASN A 30 -3.62 28.07 21.54
CA ASN A 30 -3.01 27.90 22.85
C ASN A 30 -3.18 29.18 23.70
N GLY A 31 -3.89 29.05 24.82
CA GLY A 31 -3.90 30.04 25.90
C GLY A 31 -3.13 29.50 27.10
N ALA A 32 -1.95 30.05 27.34
CA ALA A 32 -1.16 29.80 28.53
C ALA A 32 -1.79 30.46 29.76
N HIS A 33 -1.78 29.76 30.90
CA HIS A 33 -1.74 30.42 32.20
C HIS A 33 -0.84 29.64 33.16
N VAL A 34 0.17 30.35 33.62
CA VAL A 34 1.11 30.03 34.69
C VAL A 34 0.42 30.33 36.02
N HIS A 35 0.51 29.42 37.00
CA HIS A 35 0.68 29.79 38.41
C HIS A 35 1.35 28.68 39.22
N SER A 36 2.37 29.11 39.94
CA SER A 36 3.24 28.39 40.89
C SER A 36 2.61 28.26 42.28
N SER A 37 2.91 27.17 42.98
CA SER A 37 3.17 27.18 44.44
C SER A 37 3.64 25.79 44.94
N ASP A 38 4.91 25.71 45.34
CA ASP A 38 5.48 25.19 46.61
C ASP A 38 4.51 24.44 47.56
N THR A 39 4.81 23.36 48.30
CA THR A 39 6.04 22.81 48.94
C THR A 39 5.71 21.40 49.54
N PRO A 40 6.68 20.67 50.15
CA PRO A 40 6.62 19.20 50.34
C PRO A 40 6.19 18.74 51.74
N SER A 41 5.82 17.45 51.87
CA SER A 41 5.97 16.73 53.16
C SER A 41 5.96 15.21 53.00
N ALA A 42 6.80 14.59 53.83
CA ALA A 42 7.10 13.17 53.89
C ALA A 42 6.19 12.41 54.88
N ARG A 43 5.98 11.12 54.62
CA ARG A 43 6.05 9.95 55.54
C ARG A 43 4.96 8.90 55.33
N HIS A 44 5.45 7.66 55.20
CA HIS A 44 4.96 6.38 55.72
C HIS A 44 3.46 6.15 55.96
N GLN A 45 2.92 5.11 55.31
CA GLN A 45 2.40 3.94 56.04
C GLN A 45 2.21 2.70 55.13
N ARG A 46 2.75 1.57 55.61
CA ARG A 46 2.36 0.20 55.22
C ARG A 46 0.94 -0.08 55.72
N ARG A 47 0.13 -0.80 54.94
CA ARG A 47 -0.38 -2.14 55.31
C ARG A 47 -1.20 -2.80 54.19
N HIS A 48 -1.07 -4.11 54.16
CA HIS A 48 -1.76 -5.12 53.37
C HIS A 48 -3.29 -4.96 53.34
N SER A 49 -3.92 -5.33 52.22
CA SER A 49 -4.87 -6.48 52.16
C SER A 49 -5.44 -6.68 50.75
N THR A 50 -5.39 -7.94 50.32
CA THR A 50 -6.43 -8.72 49.61
C THR A 50 -6.96 -8.30 48.23
N ALA A 51 -6.88 -9.29 47.33
CA ALA A 51 -7.84 -9.65 46.28
C ALA A 51 -7.87 -8.82 45.01
N SER A 52 -7.44 -9.45 43.90
CA SER A 52 -8.21 -9.53 42.66
C SER A 52 -7.49 -10.48 41.71
N LEU A 53 -8.09 -11.64 41.43
CA LEU A 53 -7.76 -12.48 40.29
C LEU A 53 -8.18 -11.72 39.04
N ASP A 54 -7.23 -11.33 38.20
CA ASP A 54 -7.48 -10.88 36.82
C ASP A 54 -7.32 -12.07 35.87
N PRO A 55 -8.40 -12.67 35.35
CA PRO A 55 -8.30 -13.63 34.26
C PRO A 55 -8.63 -12.95 32.92
N LEU A 56 -8.02 -11.80 32.59
CA LEU A 56 -8.25 -11.13 31.30
C LEU A 56 -7.02 -10.45 30.68
N SER A 57 -5.81 -10.65 31.22
CA SER A 57 -4.57 -10.07 30.67
C SER A 57 -3.77 -11.01 29.74
N GLN A 58 -4.32 -12.17 29.37
CA GLN A 58 -3.69 -13.12 28.44
C GLN A 58 -4.53 -13.36 27.18
N LEU A 59 -4.95 -12.29 26.50
CA LEU A 59 -5.32 -12.39 25.09
C LEU A 59 -4.08 -12.20 24.21
N PRO A 60 -3.77 -13.13 23.28
CA PRO A 60 -2.62 -12.98 22.39
C PRO A 60 -2.83 -11.80 21.43
N ARG A 61 -1.86 -10.87 21.41
CA ARG A 61 -1.76 -9.73 20.47
C ARG A 61 -1.36 -10.17 19.04
N ASN A 62 -1.94 -11.25 18.52
CA ASN A 62 -1.64 -11.79 17.19
C ASN A 62 -2.89 -11.77 16.28
N LEU A 63 -3.37 -10.57 15.97
CA LEU A 63 -4.39 -10.34 14.93
C LEU A 63 -3.88 -9.52 13.74
N ASN A 64 -2.57 -9.22 13.69
CA ASN A 64 -1.95 -8.47 12.58
C ASN A 64 -1.59 -9.34 11.36
N SER A 65 -1.95 -10.63 11.34
CA SER A 65 -1.53 -11.59 10.31
C SER A 65 -2.57 -11.89 9.21
N LEU A 66 -3.70 -11.19 9.16
CA LEU A 66 -4.84 -11.53 8.27
C LEU A 66 -5.14 -10.48 7.17
N GLY A 67 -4.32 -9.43 7.03
CA GLY A 67 -4.55 -8.32 6.06
C GLY A 67 -3.75 -8.37 4.75
N CYS A 68 -2.79 -9.28 4.60
CA CYS A 68 -1.77 -9.25 3.53
C CYS A 68 -2.13 -10.02 2.25
N LEU A 69 -3.34 -9.86 1.74
CA LEU A 69 -3.85 -10.67 0.62
C LEU A 69 -4.25 -9.83 -0.62
N ALA A 70 -3.94 -8.54 -0.63
CA ALA A 70 -3.88 -7.74 -1.87
C ALA A 70 -2.47 -7.71 -2.49
N SER A 71 -1.49 -8.34 -1.84
CA SER A 71 -0.13 -8.62 -2.35
C SER A 71 0.27 -10.01 -1.86
N PRO A 72 0.34 -11.03 -2.73
CA PRO A 72 0.78 -12.34 -2.32
C PRO A 72 2.29 -12.37 -2.23
N CYS A 73 2.79 -12.07 -1.03
CA CYS A 73 4.02 -12.56 -0.45
C CYS A 73 4.13 -11.88 0.92
N LEU A 74 4.54 -12.64 1.93
CA LEU A 74 5.06 -12.15 3.20
C LEU A 74 5.94 -10.91 2.96
N ARG A 75 5.36 -9.73 3.16
CA ARG A 75 6.11 -8.48 3.13
C ARG A 75 6.34 -8.00 4.55
N ARG A 76 7.60 -8.14 4.97
CA ARG A 76 8.23 -7.25 5.92
C ARG A 76 9.58 -6.81 5.34
N GLN A 77 9.50 -5.82 4.42
CA GLN A 77 10.41 -4.67 4.20
C GLN A 77 11.77 -4.77 3.47
N SER A 78 11.82 -4.95 2.15
CA SER A 78 13.09 -4.81 1.41
C SER A 78 13.01 -3.95 0.15
N LEU A 79 14.02 -3.07 0.07
CA LEU A 79 14.32 -1.98 -0.83
C LEU A 79 15.12 -2.42 -2.05
N HIS A 80 14.73 -1.99 -3.26
CA HIS A 80 15.65 -1.75 -4.38
C HIS A 80 15.05 -0.79 -5.44
N SER A 81 14.89 0.50 -5.13
CA SER A 81 14.54 1.51 -6.15
C SER A 81 15.78 2.29 -6.61
N ARG A 82 16.20 2.04 -7.86
CA ARG A 82 17.15 2.89 -8.60
C ARG A 82 16.52 4.25 -8.84
N ALA A 83 16.83 5.23 -7.99
CA ALA A 83 16.41 6.61 -8.17
C ALA A 83 17.23 7.26 -9.29
N ARG A 84 16.74 7.17 -10.54
CA ARG A 84 17.11 8.14 -11.57
C ARG A 84 16.37 9.44 -11.25
N CYS A 85 16.89 10.20 -10.30
CA CYS A 85 16.50 11.60 -10.08
C CYS A 85 16.86 12.40 -11.33
N ARG A 86 15.95 12.43 -12.31
CA ARG A 86 15.97 13.45 -13.34
C ARG A 86 15.41 14.71 -12.66
N PRO A 87 16.17 15.81 -12.54
CA PRO A 87 15.63 17.05 -12.02
C PRO A 87 14.51 17.48 -12.96
N GLN A 88 13.27 17.30 -12.51
CA GLN A 88 12.09 17.70 -13.26
C GLN A 88 12.07 19.23 -13.22
N GLN A 89 12.32 19.83 -14.38
CA GLN A 89 12.24 21.25 -14.61
C GLN A 89 10.86 21.72 -14.15
N ALA A 90 10.82 22.39 -13.01
CA ALA A 90 9.74 23.31 -12.69
C ALA A 90 9.87 24.50 -13.64
N ALA A 91 9.29 24.35 -14.82
CA ALA A 91 8.90 25.44 -15.69
C ALA A 91 7.51 25.93 -15.23
N ALA A 92 7.28 27.23 -15.42
CA ALA A 92 6.06 27.99 -15.17
C ALA A 92 5.87 28.53 -13.74
N SER A 93 6.60 29.60 -13.44
CA SER A 93 6.04 30.80 -12.80
C SER A 93 6.84 32.03 -13.29
N GLU A 94 6.59 32.43 -14.54
CA GLU A 94 6.68 33.83 -14.99
C GLU A 94 5.53 34.60 -14.32
N GLU A 95 5.55 35.90 -14.05
CA GLU A 95 6.51 36.99 -14.03
C GLU A 95 5.69 38.16 -13.45
N THR A 96 6.22 38.96 -12.53
CA THR A 96 6.10 40.42 -12.65
C THR A 96 7.22 41.13 -11.86
N SER A 97 8.24 41.53 -12.63
CA SER A 97 9.00 42.80 -12.54
C SER A 97 9.64 43.24 -11.20
N SER A 98 10.97 43.08 -11.10
CA SER A 98 11.89 44.24 -11.09
C SER A 98 13.34 43.82 -11.34
N SER A 99 13.96 44.58 -12.22
CA SER A 99 15.23 44.42 -12.95
C SER A 99 16.51 44.27 -12.12
N SER A 100 17.50 43.61 -12.75
CA SER A 100 18.95 43.53 -12.46
C SER A 100 19.47 42.58 -11.37
N ALA A 101 19.22 41.27 -11.49
CA ALA A 101 20.14 40.22 -11.00
C ALA A 101 19.99 38.81 -11.64
N PRO A 102 19.78 38.62 -12.97
CA PRO A 102 19.49 37.27 -13.47
C PRO A 102 20.72 36.33 -13.53
N LEU A 103 21.95 36.82 -13.71
CA LEU A 103 23.10 35.94 -13.99
C LEU A 103 23.69 35.20 -12.77
N ALA A 104 23.53 35.71 -11.55
CA ALA A 104 24.06 35.07 -10.35
C ALA A 104 23.26 33.81 -9.94
N ILE A 105 21.95 33.80 -10.18
CA ILE A 105 21.06 32.68 -9.82
C ILE A 105 21.32 31.45 -10.73
N TYR A 106 21.69 31.66 -12.00
CA TYR A 106 22.03 30.55 -12.89
C TYR A 106 23.43 29.97 -12.60
N ALA A 107 24.43 30.80 -12.27
CA ALA A 107 25.77 30.32 -11.91
C ALA A 107 25.77 29.49 -10.60
N GLN A 108 24.88 29.80 -9.67
CA GLN A 108 24.70 29.04 -8.43
C GLN A 108 23.90 27.73 -8.63
N ARG A 109 23.20 27.59 -9.75
CA ARG A 109 22.42 26.39 -10.10
C ARG A 109 23.29 25.26 -10.63
N ASP A 110 24.35 25.60 -11.38
CA ASP A 110 25.26 24.60 -11.95
C ASP A 110 26.20 23.97 -10.90
N SER A 111 26.57 24.71 -9.85
CA SER A 111 27.39 24.18 -8.76
C SER A 111 26.63 23.33 -7.74
N THR A 112 25.29 23.44 -7.68
CA THR A 112 24.46 22.73 -6.68
C THR A 112 23.94 21.38 -7.16
N LEU A 113 23.75 21.19 -8.47
CA LEU A 113 23.38 19.90 -9.08
C LEU A 113 24.21 18.68 -8.60
N PRO A 114 25.56 18.74 -8.55
CA PRO A 114 26.35 17.61 -8.06
C PRO A 114 26.12 17.31 -6.58
N ALA A 115 25.79 18.32 -5.76
CA ALA A 115 25.50 18.12 -4.34
C ALA A 115 24.17 17.36 -4.13
N PHE A 116 23.14 17.68 -4.93
CA PHE A 116 21.87 16.93 -4.90
C PHE A 116 22.02 15.49 -5.40
N ALA A 117 22.82 15.27 -6.46
CA ALA A 117 23.10 13.92 -6.95
C ALA A 117 23.85 13.08 -5.90
N ALA A 118 24.89 13.66 -5.27
CA ALA A 118 25.63 12.99 -4.19
C ALA A 118 24.74 12.73 -2.96
N ALA A 119 23.86 13.67 -2.60
CA ALA A 119 22.88 13.49 -1.54
C ALA A 119 21.90 12.36 -1.83
N ALA A 120 21.41 12.26 -3.07
CA ALA A 120 20.53 11.17 -3.50
C ALA A 120 21.22 9.80 -3.43
N GLN A 121 22.46 9.71 -3.92
CA GLN A 121 23.27 8.49 -3.80
C GLN A 121 23.55 8.13 -2.34
N ARG A 122 23.77 9.13 -1.48
CA ARG A 122 23.98 8.90 -0.05
C ARG A 122 22.72 8.35 0.59
N LEU A 123 21.56 8.95 0.32
CA LEU A 123 20.28 8.45 0.80
C LEU A 123 20.03 7.01 0.31
N GLU A 124 20.24 6.74 -0.98
CA GLU A 124 20.13 5.39 -1.55
C GLU A 124 21.07 4.40 -0.84
N SER A 125 22.30 4.79 -0.56
CA SER A 125 23.26 3.94 0.17
C SER A 125 22.91 3.71 1.64
N LEU A 126 22.19 4.65 2.26
CA LEU A 126 21.68 4.48 3.62
C LEU A 126 20.52 3.51 3.59
N LEU A 127 19.54 3.76 2.72
CA LEU A 127 18.37 2.91 2.55
C LEU A 127 18.76 1.49 2.12
N SER A 128 19.72 1.30 1.21
CA SER A 128 20.17 -0.03 0.80
C SER A 128 20.88 -0.83 1.89
N ARG A 129 21.12 -0.24 3.06
CA ARG A 129 21.65 -0.92 4.25
C ARG A 129 20.58 -1.11 5.32
N VAL A 130 19.41 -0.52 5.10
CA VAL A 130 18.22 -0.73 5.92
C VAL A 130 17.48 -1.91 5.33
N GLY A 131 17.28 -2.91 6.17
CA GLY A 131 16.75 -4.20 5.80
C GLY A 131 17.36 -5.22 6.74
N ASP A 132 16.50 -6.06 7.29
CA ASP A 132 17.00 -7.19 8.05
C ASP A 132 17.73 -8.10 7.06
N GLY A 133 18.99 -8.46 7.36
CA GLY A 133 19.73 -9.41 6.52
C GLY A 133 18.96 -10.73 6.36
N GLU A 134 18.01 -10.99 7.26
CA GLU A 134 17.03 -12.06 7.19
C GLU A 134 16.11 -11.98 5.96
N GLU A 135 15.60 -10.81 5.59
CA GLU A 135 14.68 -10.71 4.44
C GLU A 135 15.44 -10.77 3.12
N GLU A 136 16.60 -10.14 3.03
CA GLU A 136 17.48 -10.34 1.87
C GLU A 136 17.85 -11.82 1.71
N PHE A 137 18.13 -12.51 2.83
CA PHE A 137 18.37 -13.94 2.85
C PHE A 137 17.13 -14.75 2.41
N VAL A 138 15.94 -14.45 2.92
CA VAL A 138 14.69 -15.10 2.53
C VAL A 138 14.38 -14.85 1.05
N ASN A 139 14.55 -13.62 0.56
CA ASN A 139 14.33 -13.27 -0.84
C ASN A 139 15.35 -13.94 -1.76
N SER A 140 16.61 -14.07 -1.32
CA SER A 140 17.64 -14.82 -2.04
C SER A 140 17.31 -16.31 -2.08
N MET A 141 16.97 -16.90 -0.93
CA MET A 141 16.57 -18.30 -0.82
C MET A 141 15.34 -18.59 -1.69
N LEU A 142 14.30 -17.75 -1.58
CA LEU A 142 13.09 -17.88 -2.39
C LEU A 142 13.41 -17.67 -3.86
N SER A 143 14.36 -16.81 -4.22
CA SER A 143 14.74 -16.63 -5.63
C SER A 143 15.44 -17.86 -6.22
N GLU A 144 16.30 -18.49 -5.45
CA GLU A 144 17.09 -19.67 -5.83
C GLU A 144 16.27 -20.97 -5.85
N GLU A 145 15.16 -21.01 -5.10
CA GLU A 145 14.31 -22.19 -4.98
C GLU A 145 13.68 -22.63 -6.32
N GLU A 146 13.45 -23.94 -6.47
CA GLU A 146 12.79 -24.47 -7.65
C GLU A 146 11.34 -23.95 -7.77
N PRO A 147 10.88 -23.55 -8.97
CA PRO A 147 9.57 -22.92 -9.15
C PRO A 147 8.39 -23.83 -8.73
N ILE A 148 8.58 -25.15 -8.80
CA ILE A 148 7.56 -26.13 -8.37
C ILE A 148 7.40 -26.09 -6.84
N LEU A 149 8.50 -25.97 -6.09
CA LEU A 149 8.47 -25.91 -4.62
C LEU A 149 7.86 -24.59 -4.15
N LYS A 150 8.19 -23.46 -4.80
CA LYS A 150 7.54 -22.16 -4.55
C LYS A 150 6.02 -22.25 -4.72
N LEU A 151 5.58 -22.82 -5.85
CA LEU A 151 4.16 -22.98 -6.15
C LEU A 151 3.47 -23.95 -5.19
N ALA A 152 4.12 -25.05 -4.81
CA ALA A 152 3.56 -26.00 -3.85
C ALA A 152 3.38 -25.38 -2.45
N ALA A 153 4.37 -24.58 -2.00
CA ALA A 153 4.29 -23.86 -0.73
C ALA A 153 3.17 -22.80 -0.76
N ASP A 154 3.04 -22.05 -1.85
CA ASP A 154 1.95 -21.11 -2.08
C ASP A 154 0.57 -21.80 -2.06
N MET A 155 0.39 -22.86 -2.86
CA MET A 155 -0.85 -23.62 -2.89
C MET A 155 -1.23 -24.19 -1.52
N PHE A 156 -0.25 -24.64 -0.74
CA PHE A 156 -0.46 -25.12 0.62
C PHE A 156 -0.91 -23.99 1.56
N GLY A 157 -0.26 -22.82 1.51
CA GLY A 157 -0.64 -21.63 2.27
C GLY A 157 -2.07 -21.16 1.92
N CYS A 158 -2.34 -21.00 0.62
CA CYS A 158 -3.67 -20.67 0.09
C CYS A 158 -4.73 -21.71 0.51
N GLY A 159 -4.39 -23.00 0.50
CA GLY A 159 -5.25 -24.08 0.96
C GLY A 159 -5.58 -23.98 2.45
N CYS A 160 -4.60 -23.65 3.29
CA CYS A 160 -4.82 -23.41 4.71
C CYS A 160 -5.74 -22.21 4.94
N VAL A 161 -5.54 -21.09 4.23
CA VAL A 161 -6.42 -19.92 4.29
C VAL A 161 -7.84 -20.28 3.85
N ALA A 162 -8.01 -20.99 2.72
CA ALA A 162 -9.32 -21.41 2.26
C ALA A 162 -10.02 -22.34 3.28
N PHE A 163 -9.28 -23.24 3.92
CA PHE A 163 -9.80 -24.11 4.96
C PHE A 163 -10.25 -23.33 6.21
N THR A 164 -9.49 -22.34 6.67
CA THR A 164 -9.90 -21.50 7.81
C THR A 164 -11.12 -20.65 7.48
N CYS A 165 -11.21 -20.12 6.25
CA CYS A 165 -12.40 -19.44 5.73
C CYS A 165 -13.62 -20.33 5.77
N TRP A 166 -13.49 -21.56 5.25
CA TRP A 166 -14.55 -22.54 5.26
C TRP A 166 -15.01 -22.88 6.67
N ALA A 167 -14.07 -23.17 7.58
CA ALA A 167 -14.38 -23.51 8.96
C ALA A 167 -15.10 -22.35 9.68
N PHE A 168 -14.60 -21.13 9.56
CA PHE A 168 -15.23 -19.95 10.14
C PHE A 168 -16.64 -19.72 9.61
N CYS A 169 -16.82 -19.78 8.29
CA CYS A 169 -18.13 -19.61 7.66
C CYS A 169 -19.10 -20.71 8.12
N ALA A 170 -18.64 -21.96 8.24
CA ALA A 170 -19.43 -23.06 8.78
C ALA A 170 -19.88 -22.80 10.23
N PHE A 171 -18.99 -22.31 11.10
CA PHE A 171 -19.33 -21.92 12.48
C PHE A 171 -20.34 -20.77 12.54
N CYS A 172 -20.29 -19.83 11.61
CA CYS A 172 -21.22 -18.70 11.54
C CYS A 172 -22.49 -18.99 10.73
N HIS A 173 -22.67 -20.20 10.21
CA HIS A 173 -23.76 -20.56 9.28
C HIS A 173 -23.83 -19.64 8.04
N ILE A 174 -22.67 -19.22 7.54
CA ILE A 174 -22.49 -18.43 6.33
C ILE A 174 -22.04 -19.37 5.21
N ASP A 175 -22.53 -19.15 4.00
CA ASP A 175 -22.05 -19.91 2.84
C ASP A 175 -20.58 -19.54 2.53
N PRO A 176 -19.62 -20.47 2.68
CA PRO A 176 -18.20 -20.20 2.43
C PRO A 176 -17.91 -19.86 0.98
N LEU A 177 -18.76 -20.28 0.05
CA LEU A 177 -18.62 -19.98 -1.38
C LEU A 177 -19.40 -18.72 -1.79
N GLY A 178 -20.07 -18.05 -0.85
CA GLY A 178 -20.78 -16.79 -1.09
C GLY A 178 -21.76 -16.85 -2.27
N GLY A 179 -22.48 -17.96 -2.42
CA GLY A 179 -23.45 -18.21 -3.49
C GLY A 179 -22.89 -18.91 -4.73
N ALA A 180 -21.57 -19.05 -4.86
CA ALA A 180 -20.99 -19.69 -6.03
C ALA A 180 -21.30 -21.19 -6.06
N SER A 181 -21.83 -21.65 -7.18
CA SER A 181 -22.17 -23.07 -7.44
C SER A 181 -21.77 -23.49 -8.85
N MET A 182 -21.81 -24.79 -9.18
CA MET A 182 -21.58 -25.28 -10.55
C MET A 182 -22.79 -25.05 -11.50
N SER A 183 -23.58 -24.02 -11.25
CA SER A 183 -24.80 -23.72 -11.99
C SER A 183 -24.56 -22.78 -13.18
N VAL A 184 -25.51 -22.76 -14.12
CA VAL A 184 -25.51 -21.81 -15.24
C VAL A 184 -25.61 -20.36 -14.74
N SER A 185 -26.24 -20.12 -13.58
CA SER A 185 -26.28 -18.80 -12.93
C SER A 185 -24.89 -18.31 -12.54
N SER A 186 -24.07 -19.13 -11.90
CA SER A 186 -22.71 -18.72 -11.53
C SER A 186 -21.81 -18.55 -12.74
N LEU A 187 -22.01 -19.34 -13.79
CA LEU A 187 -21.30 -19.14 -15.06
C LEU A 187 -21.68 -17.78 -15.69
N LYS A 188 -22.95 -17.39 -15.65
CA LYS A 188 -23.40 -16.06 -16.10
C LYS A 188 -22.82 -14.95 -15.21
N ALA A 189 -22.79 -15.15 -13.90
CA ALA A 189 -22.20 -14.21 -12.95
C ALA A 189 -20.70 -14.03 -13.21
N ALA A 190 -19.96 -15.11 -13.46
CA ALA A 190 -18.55 -15.07 -13.88
C ALA A 190 -18.38 -14.32 -15.21
N GLY A 191 -19.26 -14.54 -16.18
CA GLY A 191 -19.27 -13.81 -17.45
C GLY A 191 -19.46 -12.30 -17.26
N LEU A 192 -20.35 -11.87 -16.35
CA LEU A 192 -20.51 -10.46 -15.97
C LEU A 192 -19.26 -9.92 -15.30
N GLY A 193 -18.63 -10.71 -14.40
CA GLY A 193 -17.37 -10.37 -13.77
C GLY A 193 -16.25 -10.11 -14.78
N LEU A 194 -16.12 -10.97 -15.79
CA LEU A 194 -15.15 -10.77 -16.89
C LEU A 194 -15.45 -9.51 -17.71
N ALA A 195 -16.72 -9.23 -18.00
CA ALA A 195 -17.11 -8.02 -18.71
C ALA A 195 -16.75 -6.75 -17.92
N VAL A 196 -16.94 -6.76 -16.60
CA VAL A 196 -16.57 -5.65 -15.71
C VAL A 196 -15.06 -5.55 -15.51
N ALA A 197 -14.31 -6.65 -15.66
CA ALA A 197 -12.86 -6.63 -15.58
C ALA A 197 -12.19 -5.89 -16.75
N LEU A 198 -12.82 -5.86 -17.94
CA LEU A 198 -12.25 -5.22 -19.13
C LEU A 198 -11.86 -3.74 -18.89
N PRO A 199 -12.73 -2.85 -18.37
CA PRO A 199 -12.33 -1.48 -18.08
C PRO A 199 -11.24 -1.38 -17.00
N LEU A 200 -11.19 -2.29 -16.03
CA LEU A 200 -10.13 -2.31 -15.00
C LEU A 200 -8.78 -2.71 -15.59
N VAL A 201 -8.77 -3.75 -16.43
CA VAL A 201 -7.59 -4.19 -17.16
C VAL A 201 -7.10 -3.08 -18.09
N ALA A 202 -8.01 -2.42 -18.81
CA ALA A 202 -7.67 -1.27 -19.64
C ALA A 202 -7.08 -0.11 -18.82
N ALA A 203 -7.66 0.21 -17.67
CA ALA A 203 -7.14 1.24 -16.76
C ALA A 203 -5.75 0.87 -16.22
N SER A 204 -5.54 -0.37 -15.81
CA SER A 204 -4.23 -0.89 -15.36
C SER A 204 -3.19 -0.85 -16.50
N ALA A 205 -3.58 -1.22 -17.71
CA ALA A 205 -2.73 -1.12 -18.90
C ALA A 205 -2.33 0.31 -19.22
N VAL A 206 -3.27 1.26 -19.06
CA VAL A 206 -3.05 2.70 -19.25
C VAL A 206 -2.13 3.27 -18.17
N ALA A 207 -2.35 2.93 -16.90
CA ALA A 207 -1.52 3.37 -15.77
C ALA A 207 -0.04 2.95 -15.93
N ARG A 208 0.21 1.85 -16.65
CA ARG A 208 1.57 1.35 -16.95
C ARG A 208 2.24 2.04 -18.13
N GLN A 209 1.53 2.87 -18.89
CA GLN A 209 2.15 3.55 -20.03
C GLN A 209 3.15 4.63 -19.58
N PRO A 210 4.27 4.83 -20.29
CA PRO A 210 5.28 5.83 -19.93
C PRO A 210 4.73 7.25 -19.82
N TRP A 211 3.71 7.60 -20.62
CA TRP A 211 3.09 8.92 -20.57
C TRP A 211 2.23 9.11 -19.30
N ALA A 212 1.58 8.05 -18.80
CA ALA A 212 0.78 8.13 -17.56
C ALA A 212 1.70 8.35 -16.35
N ARG A 213 2.84 7.64 -16.33
CA ARG A 213 3.93 7.83 -15.35
C ARG A 213 4.59 9.21 -15.46
N GLY A 214 4.53 9.85 -16.63
CA GLY A 214 4.97 11.24 -16.80
C GLY A 214 4.01 12.25 -16.17
N ILE A 215 2.72 11.91 -16.03
CA ILE A 215 1.69 12.77 -15.41
C ILE A 215 1.65 12.53 -13.90
N ILE A 216 1.66 11.26 -13.47
CA ILE A 216 1.66 10.85 -12.07
C ILE A 216 2.93 10.03 -11.82
N PRO A 217 4.05 10.66 -11.43
CA PRO A 217 5.31 9.96 -11.23
C PRO A 217 5.24 8.91 -10.11
N GLU A 218 4.34 9.07 -9.15
CA GLU A 218 4.16 8.16 -8.03
C GLU A 218 3.63 6.79 -8.46
N LEU A 219 2.99 6.68 -9.64
CA LEU A 219 2.61 5.39 -10.21
C LEU A 219 3.83 4.51 -10.55
N GLU A 220 4.95 5.14 -10.91
CA GLU A 220 6.20 4.40 -11.13
C GLU A 220 6.72 3.84 -9.80
N ASP A 221 6.68 4.63 -8.73
CA ASP A 221 7.14 4.21 -7.41
C ASP A 221 6.30 3.01 -6.91
N VAL A 222 4.96 3.10 -7.01
CA VAL A 222 4.05 1.99 -6.68
C VAL A 222 4.33 0.75 -7.54
N TRP A 223 4.56 0.92 -8.84
CA TRP A 223 4.85 -0.19 -9.74
C TRP A 223 6.17 -0.88 -9.40
N GLN A 224 7.24 -0.10 -9.21
CA GLN A 224 8.56 -0.63 -8.86
C GLN A 224 8.52 -1.36 -7.52
N GLU A 225 7.73 -0.86 -6.58
CA GLU A 225 7.50 -1.49 -5.29
C GLU A 225 6.83 -2.86 -5.46
N GLN A 226 5.73 -2.94 -6.22
CA GLN A 226 5.07 -4.22 -6.54
C GLN A 226 6.00 -5.20 -7.26
N VAL A 227 6.82 -4.70 -8.18
CA VAL A 227 7.79 -5.53 -8.92
C VAL A 227 8.83 -6.11 -7.97
N GLN A 228 9.37 -5.31 -7.06
CA GLN A 228 10.36 -5.75 -6.09
C GLN A 228 9.78 -6.82 -5.16
N ASP A 229 8.55 -6.64 -4.69
CA ASP A 229 7.89 -7.56 -3.77
C ASP A 229 7.60 -8.92 -4.40
N LEU A 230 7.12 -8.92 -5.65
CA LEU A 230 6.71 -10.15 -6.33
C LEU A 230 7.86 -10.85 -7.05
N LYS A 231 8.96 -10.16 -7.31
CA LYS A 231 10.12 -10.72 -8.01
C LYS A 231 10.65 -12.01 -7.39
N PRO A 232 10.94 -12.12 -6.08
CA PRO A 232 11.54 -13.34 -5.53
C PRO A 232 10.62 -14.56 -5.65
N ALA A 233 9.30 -14.35 -5.56
CA ALA A 233 8.32 -15.42 -5.74
C ALA A 233 8.17 -15.84 -7.21
N VAL A 234 8.12 -14.89 -8.13
CA VAL A 234 7.79 -15.15 -9.55
C VAL A 234 9.03 -15.45 -10.40
N CYS A 235 10.23 -15.12 -9.92
CA CYS A 235 11.45 -15.41 -10.67
C CYS A 235 11.61 -16.92 -10.88
N ASN A 236 12.14 -17.28 -12.05
CA ASN A 236 12.31 -18.67 -12.52
C ASN A 236 11.01 -19.46 -12.76
N MET A 237 9.83 -18.88 -12.52
CA MET A 237 8.57 -19.49 -12.92
C MET A 237 8.31 -19.34 -14.41
N SER A 238 7.71 -20.36 -15.03
CA SER A 238 7.08 -20.23 -16.34
C SER A 238 5.87 -19.29 -16.27
N ALA A 239 5.45 -18.74 -17.41
CA ALA A 239 4.28 -17.87 -17.46
C ALA A 239 3.01 -18.57 -16.91
N GLN A 240 2.87 -19.87 -17.14
CA GLN A 240 1.73 -20.66 -16.63
C GLN A 240 1.78 -20.83 -15.11
N GLN A 241 2.96 -21.12 -14.55
CA GLN A 241 3.15 -21.21 -13.10
C GLN A 241 2.88 -19.88 -12.40
N ALA A 242 3.35 -18.77 -12.97
CA ALA A 242 3.06 -17.44 -12.44
C ALA A 242 1.57 -17.10 -12.46
N GLN A 243 0.84 -17.52 -13.50
CA GLN A 243 -0.62 -17.36 -13.56
C GLN A 243 -1.35 -18.21 -12.53
N LEU A 244 -0.89 -19.45 -12.31
CA LEU A 244 -1.46 -20.33 -11.29
C LEU A 244 -1.21 -19.79 -9.87
N PHE A 245 0.00 -19.32 -9.59
CA PHE A 245 0.34 -18.59 -8.35
C PHE A 245 -0.61 -17.41 -8.11
N ALA A 246 -0.75 -16.52 -9.10
CA ALA A 246 -1.66 -15.39 -9.00
C ALA A 246 -3.13 -15.81 -8.80
N ALA A 247 -3.56 -16.91 -9.41
CA ALA A 247 -4.91 -17.43 -9.27
C ALA A 247 -5.19 -17.99 -7.88
N CYS A 248 -4.28 -18.80 -7.33
CA CYS A 248 -4.37 -19.35 -5.98
C CYS A 248 -4.52 -18.25 -4.94
N GLU A 249 -3.63 -17.27 -5.00
CA GLU A 249 -3.60 -16.14 -4.09
C GLU A 249 -4.85 -15.27 -4.23
N THR A 250 -5.26 -14.93 -5.45
CA THR A 250 -6.47 -14.12 -5.68
C THR A 250 -7.73 -14.80 -5.12
N VAL A 251 -7.87 -16.13 -5.32
CA VAL A 251 -9.03 -16.88 -4.83
C VAL A 251 -9.03 -16.97 -3.30
N ALA A 252 -7.89 -17.31 -2.69
CA ALA A 252 -7.77 -17.39 -1.23
C ALA A 252 -8.09 -16.03 -0.58
N SER A 253 -7.56 -14.95 -1.16
CA SER A 253 -7.81 -13.57 -0.74
C SER A 253 -9.29 -13.18 -0.78
N LEU A 254 -9.98 -13.57 -1.85
CA LEU A 254 -11.40 -13.29 -1.99
C LEU A 254 -12.24 -14.08 -1.00
N LEU A 255 -11.91 -15.34 -0.74
CA LEU A 255 -12.60 -16.15 0.27
C LEU A 255 -12.40 -15.59 1.68
N LEU A 256 -11.21 -15.08 1.99
CA LEU A 256 -10.94 -14.46 3.28
C LEU A 256 -11.70 -13.15 3.47
N LEU A 257 -11.69 -12.28 2.45
CA LEU A 257 -12.18 -10.91 2.63
C LEU A 257 -13.68 -10.76 2.34
N LEU A 258 -14.24 -11.53 1.40
CA LEU A 258 -15.66 -11.45 1.06
C LEU A 258 -16.50 -12.32 2.02
N PRO A 259 -16.64 -13.65 1.86
CA PRO A 259 -17.55 -14.42 2.70
C PRO A 259 -17.13 -14.45 4.18
N MET A 260 -15.84 -14.61 4.49
CA MET A 260 -15.42 -14.68 5.90
C MET A 260 -15.49 -13.31 6.60
N ALA A 261 -14.73 -12.31 6.15
CA ALA A 261 -14.65 -11.03 6.86
C ALA A 261 -15.96 -10.23 6.80
N THR A 262 -16.55 -10.00 5.61
CA THR A 262 -17.82 -9.25 5.56
C THR A 262 -18.97 -10.02 6.18
N GLY A 263 -18.99 -11.36 6.05
CA GLY A 263 -20.05 -12.19 6.61
C GLY A 263 -20.02 -12.18 8.14
N GLY A 264 -18.83 -12.33 8.73
CA GLY A 264 -18.61 -12.20 10.17
C GLY A 264 -19.02 -10.82 10.67
N LEU A 265 -18.56 -9.75 10.01
CA LEU A 265 -18.93 -8.37 10.36
C LEU A 265 -20.43 -8.11 10.22
N GLN A 266 -21.07 -8.62 9.18
CA GLN A 266 -22.52 -8.49 8.99
C GLN A 266 -23.29 -9.18 10.11
N LEU A 267 -22.84 -10.35 10.57
CA LEU A 267 -23.42 -11.03 11.73
C LEU A 267 -23.27 -10.17 12.99
N SER A 268 -22.08 -9.62 13.24
CA SER A 268 -21.86 -8.70 14.36
C SER A 268 -22.76 -7.46 14.29
N PHE A 269 -22.86 -6.79 13.15
CA PHE A 269 -23.72 -5.61 13.00
C PHE A 269 -25.19 -5.92 13.14
N ARG A 270 -25.66 -7.10 12.72
CA ARG A 270 -27.05 -7.52 12.96
C ARG A 270 -27.38 -7.62 14.44
N LEU A 271 -26.45 -8.08 15.29
CA LEU A 271 -26.64 -8.11 16.74
C LEU A 271 -26.73 -6.70 17.34
N TYR A 272 -25.92 -5.76 16.85
CA TYR A 272 -26.02 -4.37 17.29
C TYR A 272 -27.31 -3.68 16.80
N ILE A 273 -27.71 -3.93 15.55
CA ILE A 273 -28.92 -3.36 14.96
C ILE A 273 -30.17 -3.89 15.66
N SER A 274 -30.24 -5.18 15.99
CA SER A 274 -31.39 -5.71 16.73
C SER A 274 -31.54 -5.05 18.11
N HIS A 275 -30.42 -4.72 18.77
CA HIS A 275 -30.46 -3.96 20.02
C HIS A 275 -30.98 -2.53 19.81
N LEU A 276 -30.58 -1.84 18.74
CA LEU A 276 -31.12 -0.51 18.40
C LEU A 276 -32.62 -0.56 18.06
N GLU A 277 -33.08 -1.61 17.37
CA GLU A 277 -34.49 -1.82 17.07
C GLU A 277 -35.32 -2.01 18.35
N THR A 278 -34.78 -2.69 19.37
CA THR A 278 -35.45 -2.79 20.68
C THR A 278 -35.58 -1.44 21.41
N MET A 279 -34.74 -0.46 21.08
CA MET A 279 -34.84 0.91 21.58
C MET A 279 -35.79 1.80 20.76
N GLY A 280 -36.43 1.25 19.72
CA GLY A 280 -37.37 1.97 18.86
C GLY A 280 -36.74 2.65 17.64
N PHE A 281 -35.45 2.42 17.35
CA PHE A 281 -34.83 2.93 16.13
C PHE A 281 -35.09 1.99 14.94
N HIS A 282 -35.60 2.51 13.82
CA HIS A 282 -35.76 1.73 12.60
C HIS A 282 -34.50 1.85 11.73
N VAL A 283 -33.77 0.76 11.54
CA VAL A 283 -32.54 0.72 10.73
C VAL A 283 -32.78 -0.07 9.45
N PRO A 284 -32.45 0.46 8.26
CA PRO A 284 -32.60 -0.29 7.01
C PRO A 284 -31.77 -1.58 7.00
N ALA A 285 -32.34 -2.68 6.50
CA ALA A 285 -31.66 -4.00 6.44
C ALA A 285 -30.36 -3.99 5.63
N LEU A 286 -30.20 -3.02 4.72
CA LEU A 286 -29.00 -2.84 3.90
C LEU A 286 -27.79 -2.32 4.71
N THR A 287 -28.05 -1.65 5.84
CA THR A 287 -27.03 -0.93 6.61
C THR A 287 -25.91 -1.86 7.07
N ALA A 288 -26.25 -3.06 7.57
CA ALA A 288 -25.26 -4.04 8.03
C ALA A 288 -24.29 -4.47 6.92
N LYS A 289 -24.82 -4.68 5.70
CA LYS A 289 -24.02 -5.12 4.55
C LYS A 289 -23.08 -4.02 4.06
N VAL A 290 -23.61 -2.81 3.90
CA VAL A 290 -22.80 -1.65 3.45
C VAL A 290 -21.73 -1.31 4.48
N LEU A 291 -22.04 -1.37 5.77
CA LEU A 291 -21.09 -1.06 6.84
C LEU A 291 -20.01 -2.14 6.95
N ALA A 292 -20.35 -3.42 6.79
CA ALA A 292 -19.37 -4.51 6.68
C ALA A 292 -18.43 -4.34 5.50
N LEU A 293 -18.96 -4.08 4.30
CA LEU A 293 -18.14 -3.85 3.12
C LEU A 293 -17.26 -2.59 3.27
N GLY A 294 -17.82 -1.50 3.80
CA GLY A 294 -17.10 -0.26 4.05
C GLY A 294 -15.94 -0.44 5.04
N LEU A 295 -16.16 -1.22 6.11
CA LEU A 295 -15.11 -1.50 7.10
C LEU A 295 -14.01 -2.38 6.50
N VAL A 296 -14.34 -3.41 5.71
CA VAL A 296 -13.32 -4.20 5.00
C VAL A 296 -12.51 -3.32 4.05
N CYS A 297 -13.16 -2.47 3.26
CA CYS A 297 -12.46 -1.55 2.35
C CYS A 297 -11.54 -0.58 3.12
N PHE A 298 -12.00 -0.08 4.28
CA PHE A 298 -11.20 0.78 5.15
C PHE A 298 -9.99 0.05 5.78
N CYS A 299 -10.17 -1.20 6.20
CA CYS A 299 -9.07 -2.04 6.68
C CYS A 299 -8.04 -2.30 5.57
N MET A 300 -8.47 -2.58 4.35
CA MET A 300 -7.55 -2.75 3.21
C MET A 300 -6.85 -1.45 2.86
N TYR A 301 -7.56 -0.32 2.87
CA TYR A 301 -6.98 1.01 2.66
C TYR A 301 -5.88 1.31 3.68
N THR A 302 -6.18 1.17 4.98
CA THR A 302 -5.22 1.47 6.04
C THR A 302 -4.05 0.51 6.02
N ASN A 303 -4.29 -0.79 5.81
CA ASN A 303 -3.22 -1.78 5.67
C ASN A 303 -2.27 -1.43 4.53
N THR A 304 -2.78 -1.13 3.34
CA THR A 304 -1.94 -0.73 2.19
C THR A 304 -1.23 0.60 2.43
N LEU A 305 -1.90 1.56 3.06
CA LEU A 305 -1.31 2.87 3.38
C LEU A 305 -0.08 2.71 4.28
N PHE A 306 -0.18 1.86 5.31
CA PHE A 306 0.93 1.59 6.23
C PHE A 306 1.99 0.67 5.64
N SER A 307 1.60 -0.34 4.84
CA SER A 307 2.56 -1.26 4.24
C SER A 307 3.44 -0.61 3.17
N SER A 308 2.90 0.38 2.43
CA SER A 308 3.60 1.02 1.30
C SER A 308 4.25 2.36 1.64
N TYR A 309 4.17 2.85 2.89
CA TYR A 309 4.72 4.16 3.25
C TYR A 309 6.25 4.15 3.31
N ALA A 310 6.81 3.60 4.37
CA ALA A 310 8.23 3.39 4.60
C ALA A 310 8.32 2.46 5.81
N SER A 311 9.36 1.65 5.86
CA SER A 311 9.61 0.86 7.05
C SER A 311 9.90 1.74 8.26
N GLU A 312 9.56 1.26 9.44
CA GLU A 312 9.94 1.90 10.69
C GLU A 312 11.47 2.08 10.77
N GLU A 313 12.23 1.07 10.32
CA GLU A 313 13.69 1.08 10.26
C GLU A 313 14.25 2.10 9.24
N GLU A 314 13.58 2.26 8.08
CA GLU A 314 13.94 3.27 7.08
C GLU A 314 13.74 4.66 7.69
N LEU A 315 12.60 4.87 8.33
CA LEU A 315 12.27 6.14 8.97
C LEU A 315 13.24 6.47 10.11
N GLU A 316 13.59 5.49 10.94
CA GLU A 316 14.56 5.66 12.03
C GLU A 316 15.97 5.98 11.48
N THR A 317 16.41 5.23 10.47
CA THR A 317 17.72 5.45 9.83
C THR A 317 17.80 6.82 9.17
N VAL A 318 16.75 7.21 8.44
CA VAL A 318 16.66 8.51 7.79
C VAL A 318 16.59 9.63 8.83
N SER A 319 15.79 9.47 9.88
CA SER A 319 15.69 10.44 10.99
C SER A 319 17.04 10.64 11.69
N THR A 320 17.75 9.55 11.96
CA THR A 320 19.10 9.58 12.55
C THR A 320 20.12 10.22 11.62
N ALA A 321 20.06 9.92 10.31
CA ALA A 321 20.93 10.51 9.32
C ALA A 321 20.69 12.02 9.17
N VAL A 322 19.44 12.46 9.14
CA VAL A 322 19.06 13.89 9.11
C VAL A 322 19.58 14.61 10.35
N SER A 323 19.36 14.04 11.54
CA SER A 323 19.80 14.63 12.81
C SER A 323 21.33 14.80 12.90
N ASN A 324 22.09 13.91 12.26
CA ASN A 324 23.56 13.94 12.26
C ASN A 324 24.18 14.57 10.99
N SER A 325 23.36 14.94 10.00
CA SER A 325 23.84 15.32 8.67
C SER A 325 24.68 16.60 8.67
N GLU A 326 24.33 17.61 9.47
CA GLU A 326 25.07 18.89 9.53
C GLU A 326 26.51 18.63 9.98
N ARG A 327 26.65 17.97 11.13
CA ARG A 327 27.95 17.61 11.69
C ARG A 327 28.75 16.75 10.70
N TYR A 328 28.12 15.77 10.07
CA TYR A 328 28.77 14.90 9.10
C TYR A 328 29.36 15.69 7.92
N TYR A 329 28.56 16.54 7.26
CA TYR A 329 29.02 17.26 6.08
C TYR A 329 30.00 18.38 6.40
N VAL A 330 29.82 19.10 7.51
CA VAL A 330 30.75 20.15 7.96
C VAL A 330 32.12 19.57 8.32
N LEU A 331 32.15 18.41 8.99
CA LEU A 331 33.42 17.74 9.32
C LEU A 331 34.15 17.22 8.08
N GLN A 332 33.42 16.74 7.07
CA GLN A 332 34.02 16.11 5.90
C GLN A 332 34.46 17.11 4.82
N HIS A 333 33.80 18.27 4.70
CA HIS A 333 34.01 19.20 3.57
C HIS A 333 34.31 20.65 4.01
N GLY A 334 34.48 20.88 5.32
CA GLY A 334 34.55 22.23 5.87
C GLY A 334 33.17 22.90 5.95
N ARG A 335 33.13 24.08 6.57
CA ARG A 335 31.87 24.73 6.94
C ARG A 335 31.04 25.18 5.73
N GLU A 336 31.63 25.87 4.77
CA GLU A 336 30.87 26.45 3.65
C GLU A 336 30.32 25.37 2.71
N GLU A 337 31.19 24.48 2.20
CA GLU A 337 30.75 23.37 1.34
C GLU A 337 29.89 22.34 2.08
N GLY A 338 30.20 22.08 3.34
CA GLY A 338 29.45 21.16 4.19
C GLY A 338 28.01 21.59 4.39
N MET A 339 27.76 22.89 4.62
CA MET A 339 26.40 23.42 4.74
C MET A 339 25.60 23.26 3.45
N VAL A 340 26.19 23.49 2.27
CA VAL A 340 25.51 23.28 0.98
C VAL A 340 25.09 21.82 0.81
N LYS A 341 25.97 20.87 1.13
CA LYS A 341 25.68 19.43 1.05
C LYS A 341 24.65 18.98 2.09
N TYR A 342 24.68 19.54 3.29
CA TYR A 342 23.67 19.34 4.33
C TYR A 342 22.28 19.76 3.85
N PHE A 343 22.15 20.97 3.30
CA PHE A 343 20.86 21.45 2.77
C PHE A 343 20.37 20.60 1.61
N ALA A 344 21.26 20.21 0.70
CA ALA A 344 20.93 19.30 -0.40
C ALA A 344 20.41 17.95 0.13
N PHE A 345 21.08 17.37 1.14
CA PHE A 345 20.65 16.11 1.75
C PHE A 345 19.28 16.20 2.41
N ASN A 346 19.03 17.21 3.26
CA ASN A 346 17.72 17.37 3.89
C ASN A 346 16.59 17.61 2.89
N HIS A 347 16.87 18.34 1.81
CA HIS A 347 15.89 18.55 0.75
C HIS A 347 15.58 17.25 0.00
N VAL A 348 16.59 16.44 -0.31
CA VAL A 348 16.41 15.12 -0.94
C VAL A 348 15.60 14.20 -0.02
N VAL A 349 15.90 14.16 1.28
CA VAL A 349 15.15 13.37 2.26
C VAL A 349 13.70 13.83 2.35
N ALA A 350 13.44 15.13 2.47
CA ALA A 350 12.08 15.68 2.53
C ALA A 350 11.29 15.36 1.25
N THR A 351 11.95 15.41 0.09
CA THR A 351 11.34 15.05 -1.20
C THR A 351 11.03 13.56 -1.28
N TRP A 352 11.94 12.69 -0.80
CA TRP A 352 11.74 11.25 -0.73
C TRP A 352 10.56 10.88 0.18
N LEU A 353 10.49 11.43 1.40
CA LEU A 353 9.37 11.21 2.33
C LEU A 353 8.03 11.64 1.72
N ARG A 354 8.01 12.80 1.04
CA ARG A 354 6.80 13.28 0.37
C ARG A 354 6.36 12.33 -0.74
N ARG A 355 7.27 11.88 -1.59
CA ARG A 355 6.95 10.94 -2.69
C ARG A 355 6.44 9.62 -2.16
N ARG A 356 7.10 9.04 -1.15
CA ARG A 356 6.65 7.82 -0.46
C ARG A 356 5.24 7.97 0.10
N LYS A 357 4.94 9.10 0.76
CA LYS A 357 3.58 9.41 1.24
C LYS A 357 2.53 9.36 0.14
N VAL A 358 2.80 10.06 -0.97
CA VAL A 358 1.82 10.17 -2.06
C VAL A 358 1.69 8.81 -2.78
N ALA A 359 2.79 8.11 -3.01
CA ALA A 359 2.78 6.76 -3.59
C ALA A 359 1.96 5.78 -2.73
N SER A 360 2.14 5.78 -1.40
CA SER A 360 1.38 4.90 -0.51
C SER A 360 -0.11 5.25 -0.47
N GLN A 361 -0.47 6.54 -0.52
CA GLN A 361 -1.86 6.98 -0.66
C GLN A 361 -2.47 6.50 -1.98
N VAL A 362 -1.76 6.66 -3.10
CA VAL A 362 -2.21 6.21 -4.42
C VAL A 362 -2.42 4.70 -4.43
N ALA A 363 -1.49 3.92 -3.87
CA ALA A 363 -1.62 2.47 -3.73
C ALA A 363 -2.84 2.09 -2.86
N ALA A 364 -3.00 2.75 -1.70
CA ALA A 364 -4.12 2.51 -0.79
C ALA A 364 -5.47 2.81 -1.44
N HIS A 365 -5.58 3.94 -2.17
CA HIS A 365 -6.78 4.27 -2.92
C HIS A 365 -7.05 3.23 -4.00
N TRP A 366 -6.04 2.81 -4.77
CA TRP A 366 -6.19 1.80 -5.81
C TRP A 366 -6.73 0.48 -5.25
N VAL A 367 -6.15 -0.02 -4.16
CA VAL A 367 -6.58 -1.24 -3.48
C VAL A 367 -7.99 -1.10 -2.92
N ALA A 368 -8.30 0.01 -2.25
CA ALA A 368 -9.63 0.25 -1.70
C ALA A 368 -10.72 0.28 -2.77
N HIS A 369 -10.48 0.95 -3.91
CA HIS A 369 -11.42 0.98 -5.04
C HIS A 369 -11.63 -0.42 -5.64
N ARG A 370 -10.57 -1.23 -5.75
CA ARG A 370 -10.67 -2.62 -6.23
C ARG A 370 -11.56 -3.45 -5.31
N TRP A 371 -11.35 -3.39 -3.99
CA TRP A 371 -12.17 -4.13 -3.02
C TRP A 371 -13.62 -3.64 -2.96
N LEU A 372 -13.83 -2.32 -3.04
CA LEU A 372 -15.17 -1.75 -3.10
C LEU A 372 -15.93 -2.23 -4.32
N LEU A 373 -15.28 -2.25 -5.49
CA LEU A 373 -15.88 -2.74 -6.73
C LEU A 373 -16.19 -4.24 -6.65
N LEU A 374 -15.24 -5.06 -6.18
CA LEU A 374 -15.45 -6.51 -6.06
C LEU A 374 -16.56 -6.85 -5.06
N GLY A 375 -16.60 -6.15 -3.92
CA GLY A 375 -17.69 -6.29 -2.95
C GLY A 375 -19.04 -5.81 -3.50
N PHE A 376 -19.06 -4.74 -4.30
CA PHE A 376 -20.27 -4.27 -4.97
C PHE A 376 -20.77 -5.28 -6.02
N LEU A 377 -19.86 -5.87 -6.82
CA LEU A 377 -20.20 -6.93 -7.76
C LEU A 377 -20.81 -8.14 -7.04
N TRP A 378 -20.19 -8.57 -5.96
CA TRP A 378 -20.72 -9.67 -5.15
C TRP A 378 -22.09 -9.35 -4.55
N TYR A 379 -22.27 -8.12 -4.06
CA TYR A 379 -23.55 -7.67 -3.53
C TYR A 379 -24.65 -7.68 -4.59
N LEU A 380 -24.34 -7.23 -5.81
CA LEU A 380 -25.31 -7.19 -6.92
C LEU A 380 -25.67 -8.56 -7.45
N THR A 381 -24.71 -9.48 -7.58
CA THR A 381 -24.97 -10.81 -8.14
C THR A 381 -25.45 -11.80 -7.09
N GLY A 382 -25.10 -11.59 -5.81
CA GLY A 382 -25.26 -12.59 -4.76
C GLY A 382 -24.41 -13.84 -5.00
N ASP A 383 -23.39 -13.75 -5.85
CA ASP A 383 -22.61 -14.89 -6.34
C ASP A 383 -21.14 -14.51 -6.46
N LEU A 384 -20.30 -15.21 -5.68
CA LEU A 384 -18.86 -15.00 -5.59
C LEU A 384 -18.12 -15.29 -6.92
N ALA A 385 -18.70 -16.04 -7.85
CA ALA A 385 -18.09 -16.30 -9.15
C ALA A 385 -17.84 -15.01 -9.96
N CYS A 386 -18.69 -13.98 -9.78
CA CYS A 386 -18.53 -12.68 -10.42
C CYS A 386 -17.25 -11.93 -9.98
N PRO A 387 -17.06 -11.59 -8.69
CA PRO A 387 -15.82 -10.94 -8.25
C PRO A 387 -14.58 -11.83 -8.44
N VAL A 388 -14.69 -13.15 -8.32
CA VAL A 388 -13.56 -14.08 -8.60
C VAL A 388 -13.10 -13.96 -10.04
N ALA A 389 -14.01 -14.07 -11.01
CA ALA A 389 -13.65 -13.94 -12.42
C ALA A 389 -13.06 -12.56 -12.73
N SER A 390 -13.62 -11.49 -12.14
CA SER A 390 -13.12 -10.14 -12.32
C SER A 390 -11.71 -9.94 -11.75
N ALA A 391 -11.47 -10.44 -10.55
CA ALA A 391 -10.18 -10.31 -9.88
C ALA A 391 -9.12 -11.17 -10.56
N LEU A 392 -9.45 -12.40 -11.00
CA LEU A 392 -8.56 -13.27 -11.73
C LEU A 392 -8.12 -12.63 -13.04
N ALA A 393 -9.04 -12.08 -13.83
CA ALA A 393 -8.69 -11.41 -15.09
C ALA A 393 -7.71 -10.24 -14.86
N LEU A 394 -7.93 -9.44 -13.81
CA LEU A 394 -7.05 -8.34 -13.45
C LEU A 394 -5.68 -8.84 -12.96
N SER A 395 -5.65 -9.77 -12.00
CA SER A 395 -4.40 -10.35 -11.47
C SER A 395 -3.60 -11.05 -12.58
N SER A 396 -4.27 -11.77 -13.48
CA SER A 396 -3.65 -12.42 -14.63
C SER A 396 -2.99 -11.43 -15.57
N PHE A 397 -3.62 -10.28 -15.82
CA PHE A 397 -3.01 -9.21 -16.60
C PHE A 397 -1.78 -8.63 -15.89
N GLU A 398 -1.90 -8.35 -14.59
CA GLU A 398 -0.83 -7.72 -13.80
C GLU A 398 0.41 -8.61 -13.72
N ILE A 399 0.23 -9.90 -13.44
CA ILE A 399 1.31 -10.90 -13.33
C ILE A 399 1.93 -11.22 -14.69
N HIS A 400 1.15 -11.21 -15.77
CA HIS A 400 1.68 -11.44 -17.11
C HIS A 400 2.70 -10.36 -17.49
N HIS A 401 2.36 -9.10 -17.26
CA HIS A 401 3.26 -7.99 -17.52
C HIS A 401 4.46 -7.97 -16.57
N LEU A 402 4.27 -8.29 -15.28
CA LEU A 402 5.38 -8.46 -14.35
C LEU A 402 6.37 -9.52 -14.88
N HIS A 403 5.85 -10.67 -15.33
CA HIS A 403 6.67 -11.76 -15.86
C HIS A 403 7.47 -11.33 -17.09
N GLN A 404 6.85 -10.56 -18.00
CA GLN A 404 7.54 -10.00 -19.16
C GLN A 404 8.68 -9.05 -18.76
N ASP A 405 8.48 -8.22 -17.73
CA ASP A 405 9.50 -7.28 -17.25
C ASP A 405 10.67 -7.98 -16.56
N LEU A 406 10.43 -9.14 -15.94
CA LEU A 406 11.46 -9.95 -15.28
C LEU A 406 12.28 -10.82 -16.24
N GLN A 407 11.76 -11.12 -17.44
CA GLN A 407 12.51 -11.95 -18.39
C GLN A 407 13.79 -11.24 -18.87
N PRO A 408 14.95 -11.91 -18.84
CA PRO A 408 16.17 -11.33 -19.39
C PRO A 408 15.92 -11.05 -20.86
N ARG A 409 15.96 -9.76 -21.25
CA ARG A 409 15.88 -9.36 -22.66
C ARG A 409 16.97 -10.11 -23.40
N LYS A 410 16.57 -11.13 -24.19
CA LYS A 410 17.47 -11.83 -25.10
C LYS A 410 18.09 -10.73 -25.95
N ARG A 411 19.36 -10.43 -25.70
CA ARG A 411 20.11 -9.47 -26.51
C ARG A 411 20.11 -10.07 -27.90
N THR A 412 19.28 -9.55 -28.78
CA THR A 412 19.34 -9.91 -30.19
C THR A 412 20.78 -9.61 -30.61
N PRO A 413 21.55 -10.61 -31.07
CA PRO A 413 22.89 -10.34 -31.55
C PRO A 413 22.76 -9.29 -32.64
N LYS A 414 23.45 -8.15 -32.48
CA LYS A 414 23.51 -7.14 -33.54
C LYS A 414 24.09 -7.87 -34.76
N SER A 415 23.27 -8.12 -35.77
CA SER A 415 23.74 -8.57 -37.07
C SER A 415 24.64 -7.44 -37.60
N GLY A 416 25.95 -7.72 -37.63
CA GLY A 416 26.97 -6.83 -38.18
C GLY A 416 26.89 -6.73 -39.69
#